data_AF-A0A9E5RCL9-F1
#
_entry.id   AF-A0A9E5RCL9-F1
#
_cell.length_a   1.000
_cell.length_b   1.000
_cell.length_c   1.000
_cell.angle_alpha   90.00
_cell.angle_beta   90.00
_cell.angle_gamma   90.00
#
_symmetry.space_group_name_H-M   'P 1'
#
loop_
_entity.id
_entity.type
_entity.pdbx_description
1 polymer ?
#
loop_
_entity_poly.entity_id
_entity_poly.type
_entity_poly.pdbx_seq_one_letter_code
_entity_poly.pdbx_strand_id
1 'polypeptide(L)'
;PAASRFHAQIELKQGNYVLSDLNSTNGTFVNGNLIFGGHTLTVGDAIRIGPTQLVFNVDETLLQTNEEGNLRDESLAKRLDAFAQSLVENTQKLRGATQREMSAA
;
A
#
# COMPACT_ATOMS: atom_id res chain seq x y z
N PRO A 1 -11.11 17.04 6.69
CA PRO A 1 -10.64 16.00 5.73
C PRO A 1 -9.58 15.12 6.40
N ALA A 2 -9.72 13.78 6.32
CA ALA A 2 -8.80 12.87 6.99
C ALA A 2 -7.46 12.66 6.26
N ALA A 3 -7.40 13.02 4.96
CA ALA A 3 -6.18 13.07 4.17
C ALA A 3 -6.10 14.41 3.41
N SER A 4 -4.92 15.03 3.40
CA SER A 4 -4.59 16.19 2.55
C SER A 4 -4.67 15.86 1.06
N ARG A 5 -4.93 16.86 0.20
CA ARG A 5 -4.92 16.71 -1.27
C ARG A 5 -3.58 16.22 -1.81
N PHE A 6 -2.49 16.76 -1.26
CA PHE A 6 -1.12 16.29 -1.48
C PHE A 6 -0.63 15.81 -0.12
N HIS A 7 -0.69 14.51 0.13
CA HIS A 7 -0.47 13.95 1.46
C HIS A 7 0.93 13.38 1.61
N ALA A 8 1.30 12.49 0.69
CA ALA A 8 2.59 11.84 0.67
C ALA A 8 3.02 11.62 -0.78
N GLN A 9 4.32 11.45 -0.98
CA GLN A 9 4.93 11.20 -2.28
C GLN A 9 5.85 10.00 -2.16
N ILE A 10 5.84 9.13 -3.17
CA ILE A 10 6.83 8.07 -3.35
C ILE A 10 7.73 8.44 -4.53
N GLU A 11 9.03 8.42 -4.33
CA GLU A 11 10.03 8.70 -5.37
C GLU A 11 11.05 7.56 -5.44
N LEU A 12 11.49 7.22 -6.65
CA LEU A 12 12.62 6.30 -6.84
C LEU A 12 13.93 7.09 -6.77
N LYS A 13 14.70 6.92 -5.70
CA LYS A 13 15.98 7.59 -5.46
C LYS A 13 17.09 6.55 -5.29
N GLN A 14 18.11 6.61 -6.14
CA GLN A 14 19.27 5.70 -6.07
C GLN A 14 18.87 4.21 -6.00
N GLY A 15 17.84 3.82 -6.77
CA GLY A 15 17.32 2.44 -6.80
C GLY A 15 16.39 2.06 -5.64
N ASN A 16 16.10 2.98 -4.72
CA ASN A 16 15.21 2.74 -3.59
C ASN A 16 13.94 3.58 -3.70
N TYR A 17 12.79 2.99 -3.36
CA TYR A 17 11.54 3.75 -3.22
C TYR A 17 11.54 4.47 -1.89
N VAL A 18 11.35 5.79 -1.91
CA VAL A 18 11.33 6.65 -0.72
C VAL A 18 9.98 7.32 -0.60
N LEU A 19 9.26 7.02 0.48
CA LEU A 19 8.02 7.68 0.88
C LEU A 19 8.34 8.93 1.70
N SER A 20 7.77 10.07 1.35
CA SER A 20 7.88 11.31 2.13
C SER A 20 6.50 11.89 2.41
N ASP A 21 6.27 12.38 3.63
CA ASP A 21 5.08 13.16 3.96
C ASP A 21 5.20 14.58 3.40
N LEU A 22 4.14 15.09 2.78
CA LEU A 22 4.08 16.42 2.14
C LEU A 22 3.49 17.47 3.09
N ASN A 23 3.98 17.48 4.34
CA ASN A 23 3.46 18.34 5.42
C ASN A 23 1.94 18.19 5.57
N SER A 24 1.49 16.93 5.60
CA SER A 24 0.08 16.59 5.71
C SER A 24 -0.45 16.94 7.09
N THR A 25 -1.77 17.20 7.20
CA THR A 25 -2.37 17.62 8.48
C THR A 25 -2.33 16.53 9.55
N ASN A 26 -2.44 15.26 9.14
CA ASN A 26 -2.57 14.13 10.07
C ASN A 26 -1.33 13.21 10.08
N GLY A 27 -0.34 13.51 9.23
CA GLY A 27 0.86 12.70 9.07
C GLY A 27 0.65 11.41 8.29
N THR A 28 1.77 10.89 7.80
CA THR A 28 1.88 9.59 7.15
C THR A 28 2.51 8.58 8.11
N PHE A 29 1.96 7.38 8.20
CA PHE A 29 2.48 6.34 9.09
C PHE A 29 2.97 5.14 8.28
N VAL A 30 4.06 4.51 8.72
CA VAL A 30 4.55 3.23 8.19
C VAL A 30 4.69 2.26 9.34
N ASN A 31 4.05 1.08 9.23
CA ASN A 31 4.04 0.04 10.24
C ASN A 31 3.60 0.56 11.63
N GLY A 32 2.63 1.48 11.65
CA GLY A 32 2.10 2.11 12.87
C GLY A 32 2.88 3.33 13.37
N ASN A 33 4.07 3.60 12.83
CA ASN A 33 4.93 4.70 13.27
C ASN A 33 4.79 5.91 12.35
N LEU A 34 4.67 7.10 12.93
CA LEU A 34 4.70 8.36 12.19
C LEU A 34 6.09 8.54 11.56
N ILE A 35 6.15 8.79 10.26
CA ILE A 35 7.42 9.04 9.58
C ILE A 35 7.77 10.53 9.60
N PHE A 36 9.07 10.83 9.67
CA PHE A 36 9.60 12.19 9.57
C PHE A 36 10.60 12.23 8.42
N GLY A 37 10.41 13.14 7.47
CA GLY A 37 11.21 13.18 6.25
C GLY A 37 10.95 11.97 5.34
N GLY A 38 12.00 11.41 4.75
CA GLY A 38 11.92 10.28 3.83
C GLY A 38 12.08 8.93 4.55
N HIS A 39 11.14 8.02 4.30
CA HIS A 39 11.21 6.60 4.70
C HIS A 39 11.51 5.74 3.47
N THR A 40 12.60 4.98 3.50
CA THR A 40 12.90 3.99 2.46
C THR A 40 11.94 2.82 2.60
N LEU A 41 11.08 2.63 1.60
CA LEU A 41 10.08 1.57 1.59
C LEU A 41 10.70 0.21 1.34
N THR A 42 10.23 -0.77 2.10
CA THR A 42 10.53 -2.19 1.92
C THR A 42 9.25 -2.94 1.57
N VAL A 43 9.37 -4.00 0.77
CA VAL A 43 8.23 -4.85 0.40
C VAL A 43 7.53 -5.37 1.67
N GLY A 44 6.22 -5.19 1.72
CA GLY A 44 5.38 -5.51 2.87
C GLY A 44 5.08 -4.33 3.79
N ASP A 45 5.74 -3.18 3.63
CA ASP A 45 5.50 -2.00 4.48
C ASP A 45 4.03 -1.55 4.45
N ALA A 46 3.40 -1.48 5.61
CA ALA A 46 2.03 -1.01 5.77
C ALA A 46 2.00 0.51 5.94
N ILE A 47 1.59 1.22 4.90
CA ILE A 47 1.47 2.68 4.87
C ILE A 47 0.04 3.08 5.26
N ARG A 48 -0.11 3.98 6.23
CA ARG A 48 -1.42 4.53 6.62
C ARG A 48 -1.48 6.04 6.38
N ILE A 49 -2.51 6.45 5.64
CA ILE A 49 -2.83 7.85 5.29
C ILE A 49 -4.29 8.09 5.67
N GLY A 50 -4.53 8.90 6.71
CA GLY A 50 -5.87 9.03 7.28
C GLY A 50 -6.46 7.67 7.68
N PRO A 51 -7.67 7.30 7.22
CA PRO A 51 -8.29 6.00 7.48
C PRO A 51 -7.85 4.89 6.50
N THR A 52 -7.07 5.22 5.47
CA THR A 52 -6.67 4.27 4.43
C THR A 52 -5.37 3.58 4.81
N GLN A 53 -5.33 2.25 4.65
CA GLN A 53 -4.13 1.44 4.81
C GLN A 53 -3.75 0.83 3.46
N LEU A 54 -2.49 0.99 3.07
CA LEU A 54 -1.86 0.51 1.85
C LEU A 54 -0.71 -0.44 2.23
N VAL A 55 -0.40 -1.41 1.39
CA VAL A 55 0.79 -2.25 1.55
C VAL A 55 1.70 -2.03 0.36
N PHE A 56 2.95 -1.69 0.61
CA PHE A 56 3.93 -1.52 -0.45
C PHE A 56 4.40 -2.89 -0.95
N ASN A 57 4.25 -3.14 -2.25
CA ASN A 57 4.73 -4.37 -2.87
C ASN A 57 5.43 -4.04 -4.18
N VAL A 58 6.54 -4.70 -4.45
CA VAL A 58 7.28 -4.58 -5.72
C VAL A 58 7.15 -5.93 -6.41
N ASP A 59 6.08 -6.06 -7.16
CA ASP A 59 5.78 -7.28 -7.89
C ASP A 59 6.27 -7.09 -9.34
N GLU A 60 7.30 -7.83 -9.76
CA GLU A 60 7.72 -7.89 -11.18
C GLU A 60 6.56 -8.36 -12.10
N THR A 61 5.52 -8.90 -11.49
CA THR A 61 4.35 -9.48 -12.12
C THR A 61 3.42 -8.49 -12.81
N LEU A 62 3.50 -7.20 -12.47
CA LEU A 62 2.77 -6.12 -13.15
C LEU A 62 3.58 -5.45 -14.27
N LEU A 63 4.84 -5.85 -14.47
CA LEU A 63 5.76 -5.27 -15.44
C LEU A 63 6.00 -6.17 -16.67
N GLN A 64 5.38 -7.35 -16.73
CA GLN A 64 5.49 -8.22 -17.91
C GLN A 64 4.55 -7.74 -19.02
N THR A 65 5.03 -6.81 -19.82
CA THR A 65 4.57 -6.71 -21.21
C THR A 65 5.12 -7.90 -21.98
N ASN A 66 4.31 -8.51 -22.85
CA ASN A 66 4.86 -9.45 -23.83
C ASN A 66 5.86 -8.71 -24.74
N GLU A 67 6.63 -9.44 -25.56
CA GLU A 67 7.66 -8.86 -26.45
C GLU A 67 7.10 -7.78 -27.42
N GLU A 68 5.76 -7.72 -27.56
CA GLU A 68 5.03 -6.78 -28.41
C GLU A 68 4.44 -5.57 -27.65
N GLY A 69 4.69 -5.44 -26.33
CA GLY A 69 4.18 -4.31 -25.54
C GLY A 69 2.66 -4.35 -25.27
N ASN A 70 1.99 -5.46 -25.56
CA ASN A 70 0.54 -5.59 -25.50
C ASN A 70 0.05 -6.34 -24.25
N LEU A 71 -0.91 -5.76 -23.55
CA LEU A 71 -1.53 -6.33 -22.34
C LEU A 71 -2.66 -7.30 -22.70
N ARG A 72 -2.34 -8.42 -23.35
CA ARG A 72 -3.29 -9.53 -23.53
C ARG A 72 -2.70 -10.81 -22.97
N ASP A 73 -2.80 -10.95 -21.65
CA ASP A 73 -2.46 -12.21 -21.01
C ASP A 73 -3.48 -12.55 -19.93
N GLU A 74 -4.09 -13.74 -20.06
CA GLU A 74 -4.92 -14.36 -19.02
C GLU A 74 -4.16 -14.51 -17.69
N SER A 75 -2.82 -14.48 -17.73
CA SER A 75 -1.96 -14.48 -16.55
C SER A 75 -2.10 -13.19 -15.71
N LEU A 76 -2.29 -12.02 -16.33
CA LEU A 76 -2.54 -10.76 -15.62
C LEU A 76 -3.94 -10.75 -14.99
N ALA A 77 -4.94 -11.23 -15.72
CA ALA A 77 -6.29 -11.35 -15.18
C ALA A 77 -6.31 -12.28 -13.95
N LYS A 78 -5.68 -13.46 -14.05
CA LYS A 78 -5.53 -14.38 -12.90
C LYS A 78 -4.73 -13.79 -11.74
N ARG A 79 -3.71 -12.98 -12.02
CA ARG A 79 -2.90 -12.30 -10.99
C ARG A 79 -3.65 -11.15 -10.32
N LEU A 80 -4.42 -10.38 -11.08
CA LEU A 80 -5.32 -9.36 -10.55
C LEU A 80 -6.42 -10.00 -9.71
N ASP A 81 -6.96 -11.16 -10.12
CA ASP A 81 -7.91 -11.93 -9.33
C ASP A 81 -7.28 -12.42 -8.02
N ALA A 82 -6.07 -12.98 -8.07
CA ALA A 82 -5.35 -13.41 -6.87
C ALA A 82 -5.03 -12.22 -5.93
N PHE A 83 -4.66 -11.08 -6.50
CA PHE A 83 -4.43 -9.84 -5.74
C PHE A 83 -5.73 -9.30 -5.13
N ALA A 84 -6.83 -9.28 -5.89
CA ALA A 84 -8.14 -8.87 -5.41
C ALA A 84 -8.63 -9.78 -4.28
N GLN A 85 -8.40 -11.10 -4.38
CA GLN A 85 -8.69 -12.07 -3.33
C GLN A 85 -7.88 -11.77 -2.06
N SER A 86 -6.58 -11.50 -2.20
CA SER A 86 -5.72 -11.08 -1.09
C SER A 86 -6.20 -9.78 -0.42
N LEU A 87 -6.66 -8.80 -1.20
CA LEU A 87 -7.24 -7.57 -0.66
C LEU A 87 -8.54 -7.84 0.13
N VAL A 88 -9.44 -8.68 -0.40
CA VAL A 88 -10.68 -9.06 0.29
C VAL A 88 -10.38 -9.75 1.62
N GLU A 89 -9.45 -10.70 1.63
CA GLU A 89 -9.05 -11.41 2.86
C GLU A 89 -8.46 -10.46 3.91
N ASN A 90 -7.56 -9.56 3.51
CA ASN A 90 -6.97 -8.59 4.43
C ASN A 90 -8.04 -7.65 5.02
N THR A 91 -9.02 -7.25 4.21
CA THR A 91 -10.13 -6.41 4.67
C THR A 91 -11.01 -7.13 5.70
N GLN A 92 -11.24 -8.44 5.54
CA GLN A 92 -11.99 -9.25 6.51
C GLN A 92 -11.21 -9.47 7.81
N LYS A 93 -9.89 -9.74 7.72
CA LYS A 93 -9.02 -9.88 8.90
C LYS A 93 -8.98 -8.58 9.72
N LEU A 94 -8.91 -7.43 9.06
CA LEU A 94 -8.95 -6.12 9.71
C LEU A 94 -10.27 -5.87 10.45
N ARG A 95 -11.43 -6.26 9.88
CA ARG A 95 -12.74 -6.16 10.55
C ARG A 95 -12.89 -7.12 11.73
N GLY A 96 -12.33 -8.33 11.63
CA GLY A 96 -12.34 -9.31 12.72
C GLY A 96 -11.47 -8.90 13.92
N ALA A 97 -10.35 -8.24 13.65
CA ALA A 97 -9.50 -7.67 14.70
C ALA A 97 -10.20 -6.54 15.46
N THR A 98 -10.94 -5.67 14.76
CA THR A 98 -11.69 -4.57 15.39
C THR A 98 -12.86 -5.06 16.27
N GLN A 99 -13.51 -6.17 15.92
CA GLN A 99 -14.59 -6.76 16.74
C GLN A 99 -14.10 -7.44 18.02
N ARG A 100 -12.90 -8.02 18.01
CA ARG A 100 -12.33 -8.66 19.21
C ARG A 100 -11.87 -7.65 20.26
N GLU A 101 -11.37 -6.49 19.83
CA GLU A 101 -11.00 -5.41 20.76
C GLU A 101 -12.21 -4.72 21.40
N MET A 102 -13.35 -4.59 20.69
CA MET A 102 -14.59 -4.04 21.26
C MET A 102 -15.36 -5.00 22.17
N SER A 103 -15.07 -6.31 22.12
CA SER A 103 -15.69 -7.32 23.00
C SER A 103 -14.91 -7.55 24.30
N ALA A 104 -13.69 -7.02 24.39
CA ALA A 104 -12.79 -7.19 25.54
C ALA A 104 -12.72 -5.94 26.44
N ALA A 105 -13.52 -4.91 26.15
CA ALA A 105 -13.71 -3.69 26.95
C ALA A 105 -15.13 -3.68 27.53
#